data_AF-A0A060XDI7-F1
#
_entry.id   AF-A0A060XDI7-F1
#
_cell.length_a   1.000
_cell.length_b   1.000
_cell.length_c   1.000
_cell.angle_alpha   90.00
_cell.angle_beta   90.00
_cell.angle_gamma   90.00
#
_symmetry.space_group_name_H-M   'P 1'
#
loop_
_entity.id
_entity.type
_entity.pdbx_description
1 polymer ?
#
loop_
_entity_poly.entity_id
_entity_poly.type
_entity_poly.pdbx_seq_one_letter_code
_entity_poly.pdbx_strand_id
1 'polypeptide(L)'
;MTYDMIQNSFPEEFALRDQDKYHYRYLGGESYQDLVQRLEPVIMELERQGNVLVICHQAVMRCLLAYFLDKSADDLPYLKCPLHTVLKLSPVAYGKTLRSLDLRQNKLTITLCYVHI
;
A
#
# COMPACT_ATOMS: atom_id res chain seq x y z
N MET A 1 9.80 13.94 -9.66
CA MET A 1 11.22 14.00 -9.24
C MET A 1 11.71 12.57 -9.05
N THR A 2 12.90 12.22 -9.51
CA THR A 2 13.47 10.88 -9.26
C THR A 2 14.06 10.83 -7.85
N TYR A 3 14.26 9.62 -7.31
CA TYR A 3 14.90 9.46 -6.01
C TYR A 3 16.33 10.03 -5.98
N ASP A 4 17.11 9.81 -7.05
CA ASP A 4 18.47 10.36 -7.16
C ASP A 4 18.48 11.89 -7.11
N MET A 5 17.51 12.54 -7.76
CA MET A 5 17.37 14.00 -7.69
C MET A 5 17.03 14.47 -6.27
N ILE A 6 16.16 13.76 -5.56
CA ILE A 6 15.81 14.10 -4.17
C ILE A 6 17.03 13.97 -3.27
N GLN A 7 17.78 12.87 -3.40
CA GLN A 7 18.98 12.62 -2.60
C GLN A 7 20.05 13.69 -2.83
N ASN A 8 20.24 14.14 -4.08
CA ASN A 8 21.23 15.17 -4.41
C ASN A 8 20.79 16.58 -4.00
N SER A 9 19.51 16.92 -4.18
CA SER A 9 19.00 18.27 -3.92
C SER A 9 18.56 18.50 -2.47
N PHE A 10 18.10 17.46 -1.79
CA PHE A 10 17.54 17.51 -0.42
C PHE A 10 18.05 16.31 0.41
N PRO A 11 19.37 16.22 0.67
CA PRO A 11 19.97 15.07 1.35
C PRO A 11 19.45 14.88 2.79
N GLU A 12 19.18 15.97 3.51
CA GLU A 12 18.62 15.93 4.87
C GLU A 12 17.20 15.34 4.88
N GLU A 13 16.34 15.79 3.97
CA GLU A 13 14.98 15.25 3.82
C GLU A 13 14.99 13.76 3.43
N PHE A 14 15.92 13.37 2.55
CA PHE A 14 16.10 11.97 2.17
C PHE A 14 16.49 11.11 3.39
N ALA A 15 17.40 11.60 4.23
CA ALA A 15 17.82 10.91 5.45
C ALA A 15 16.71 10.84 6.51
N LEU A 16 15.99 11.93 6.75
CA LEU A 16 14.84 11.97 7.68
C LEU A 16 13.76 10.97 7.29
N ARG A 17 13.46 10.90 5.98
CA ARG A 17 12.50 9.93 5.44
C ARG A 17 12.96 8.49 5.61
N ASP A 18 14.25 8.21 5.53
CA ASP A 18 14.75 6.83 5.67
C ASP A 18 14.76 6.38 7.13
N GLN A 19 14.97 7.31 8.07
CA GLN A 19 14.92 7.06 9.52
C GLN A 19 13.51 6.73 10.02
N ASP A 20 12.50 7.49 9.58
CA ASP A 20 11.11 7.24 9.98
C ASP A 20 10.16 7.48 8.80
N LYS A 21 10.09 6.48 7.92
CA LYS A 21 9.32 6.56 6.69
C LYS A 21 7.81 6.60 6.92
N TYR A 22 7.33 6.10 8.06
CA TYR A 22 5.89 6.06 8.34
C TYR A 22 5.38 7.46 8.74
N HIS A 23 6.09 8.14 9.65
CA HIS A 23 5.69 9.46 10.13
C HIS A 23 6.24 10.62 9.30
N TYR A 24 7.29 10.40 8.50
CA TYR A 24 7.86 11.46 7.66
C TYR A 24 6.81 12.03 6.70
N ARG A 25 6.59 13.35 6.82
CA ARG A 25 5.67 14.12 5.99
C ARG A 25 6.48 15.03 5.07
N TYR A 26 6.29 14.87 3.75
CA TYR A 26 6.87 15.79 2.78
C TYR A 26 6.37 17.22 3.00
N LEU A 27 7.21 18.22 2.68
CA LEU A 27 6.81 19.63 2.69
C LEU A 27 5.58 19.85 1.79
N GLY A 28 4.45 20.21 2.41
CA GLY A 28 3.16 20.37 1.72
C GLY A 28 2.50 19.07 1.23
N GLY A 29 3.00 17.92 1.67
CA GLY A 29 2.52 16.59 1.28
C GLY A 29 1.96 15.78 2.45
N GLU A 30 1.84 14.47 2.22
CA GLU A 30 1.30 13.48 3.17
C GLU A 30 2.40 12.53 3.67
N SER A 31 2.24 12.03 4.89
CA SER A 31 2.94 10.86 5.43
C SER A 31 2.13 9.57 5.21
N TYR A 32 2.68 8.39 5.55
CA TYR A 32 1.86 7.17 5.57
C TYR A 32 0.82 7.20 6.68
N GLN A 33 1.08 7.88 7.80
CA GLN A 33 0.10 8.08 8.87
C GLN A 33 -1.13 8.84 8.37
N ASP A 34 -0.92 9.93 7.63
CA ASP A 34 -2.01 10.71 7.00
C ASP A 34 -2.83 9.85 6.03
N LEU A 35 -2.12 9.01 5.26
CA LEU A 35 -2.74 8.11 4.31
C LEU A 35 -3.61 7.05 4.98
N VAL A 36 -3.18 6.51 6.12
CA VAL A 36 -3.96 5.54 6.91
C VAL A 36 -5.25 6.19 7.41
N GLN A 37 -5.18 7.39 8.00
CA GLN A 37 -6.37 8.11 8.46
C GLN A 37 -7.36 8.38 7.32
N ARG A 38 -6.86 8.78 6.16
CA ARG A 38 -7.70 9.03 4.98
C ARG A 38 -8.35 7.76 4.41
N LEU A 39 -7.74 6.59 4.61
CA LEU A 39 -8.24 5.32 4.09
C LEU A 39 -9.20 4.60 5.04
N GLU A 40 -9.36 5.06 6.28
CA GLU A 40 -10.26 4.45 7.27
C GLU A 40 -11.70 4.27 6.73
N PRO A 41 -12.36 5.27 6.10
CA PRO A 41 -13.70 5.08 5.55
C PRO A 41 -13.74 4.06 4.41
N VAL A 42 -12.66 3.97 3.61
CA VAL A 42 -12.55 3.02 2.51
C VAL A 42 -12.44 1.59 3.05
N ILE A 43 -11.66 1.39 4.12
CA ILE A 43 -11.51 0.10 4.79
C ILE A 43 -12.85 -0.37 5.35
N MET A 44 -13.59 0.52 6.03
CA MET A 44 -14.92 0.19 6.55
C MET A 44 -15.90 -0.27 5.45
N GLU A 45 -15.90 0.43 4.31
CA GLU A 45 -16.73 0.04 3.17
C GLU A 45 -16.27 -1.30 2.58
N LEU A 46 -14.96 -1.53 2.46
CA LEU A 46 -14.43 -2.81 1.99
C LEU A 46 -14.83 -3.96 2.90
N GLU A 47 -14.91 -3.76 4.22
CA GLU A 47 -15.34 -4.78 5.17
C GLU A 47 -16.82 -5.16 5.05
N ARG A 48 -17.66 -4.24 4.58
CA ARG A 48 -19.10 -4.47 4.40
C ARG A 48 -19.43 -5.18 3.09
N GLN A 49 -18.55 -5.12 2.10
CA GLN A 49 -18.78 -5.65 0.76
C GLN A 49 -18.22 -7.08 0.63
N GLY A 50 -18.81 -7.87 -0.28
CA GLY A 50 -18.31 -9.21 -0.61
C GLY A 50 -17.09 -9.15 -1.54
N ASN A 51 -17.34 -9.28 -2.86
CA ASN A 51 -16.27 -9.30 -3.86
C ASN A 51 -15.96 -7.89 -4.36
N VAL A 52 -14.82 -7.33 -3.96
CA VAL A 52 -14.38 -5.99 -4.39
C VAL A 52 -13.02 -6.03 -5.08
N LEU A 53 -12.89 -5.24 -6.14
CA LEU A 53 -11.66 -5.03 -6.88
C LEU A 53 -11.17 -3.60 -6.68
N VAL A 54 -10.09 -3.41 -5.93
CA VAL A 54 -9.50 -2.09 -5.69
C VAL A 54 -8.33 -1.85 -6.63
N ILE A 55 -8.40 -0.76 -7.38
CA ILE A 55 -7.36 -0.27 -8.27
C ILE A 55 -6.74 0.98 -7.65
N CYS A 56 -5.46 0.90 -7.26
CA CYS A 56 -4.81 2.01 -6.55
C CYS A 56 -3.29 2.08 -6.80
N HIS A 57 -2.66 3.07 -6.19
CA HIS A 57 -1.21 3.31 -6.26
C HIS A 57 -0.45 2.56 -5.16
N GLN A 58 0.88 2.48 -5.29
CA GLN A 58 1.75 1.69 -4.41
C GLN A 58 1.61 2.04 -2.92
N ALA A 59 1.59 3.33 -2.55
CA ALA A 59 1.46 3.74 -1.14
C ALA A 59 0.09 3.36 -0.55
N VAL A 60 -1.00 3.59 -1.31
CA VAL A 60 -2.37 3.21 -0.91
C VAL A 60 -2.50 1.70 -0.76
N MET A 61 -1.97 0.93 -1.72
CA MET A 61 -1.99 -0.53 -1.68
C MET A 61 -1.28 -1.05 -0.43
N ARG A 62 -0.14 -0.46 -0.04
CA ARG A 62 0.57 -0.84 1.19
C ARG A 62 -0.28 -0.62 2.43
N CYS A 63 -0.96 0.51 2.55
CA CYS A 63 -1.86 0.77 3.67
C CYS A 63 -3.00 -0.27 3.75
N LEU A 64 -3.64 -0.56 2.62
CA LEU A 64 -4.71 -1.57 2.57
C LEU A 64 -4.21 -2.97 2.93
N LEU A 65 -3.06 -3.38 2.39
CA LEU A 65 -2.45 -4.68 2.71
C LEU A 65 -2.01 -4.77 4.16
N ALA A 66 -1.44 -3.69 4.72
CA ALA A 66 -1.01 -3.67 6.11
C ALA A 66 -2.19 -3.87 7.05
N TYR A 67 -3.33 -3.22 6.78
CA TYR A 67 -4.56 -3.45 7.53
C TYR A 67 -5.01 -4.92 7.45
N PHE A 68 -5.16 -5.46 6.24
CA PHE A 68 -5.71 -6.82 6.06
C PHE A 68 -4.76 -7.96 6.46
N LEU A 69 -3.45 -7.71 6.54
CA LEU A 69 -2.42 -8.68 6.90
C LEU A 69 -1.84 -8.43 8.31
N ASP A 70 -2.46 -7.54 9.07
CA ASP A 70 -2.08 -7.17 10.45
C ASP A 70 -0.57 -6.81 10.55
N LYS A 71 -0.14 -5.86 9.72
CA LYS A 71 1.25 -5.38 9.68
C LYS A 71 1.42 -4.10 10.48
N SER A 72 2.56 -4.00 11.16
CA SER A 72 2.92 -2.83 11.95
C SER A 72 3.11 -1.59 11.09
N ALA A 73 3.06 -0.42 11.73
CA ALA A 73 3.37 0.87 11.10
C ALA A 73 4.78 0.89 10.51
N ASP A 74 5.74 0.22 11.15
CA ASP A 74 7.12 0.13 10.69
C ASP A 74 7.27 -0.70 9.41
N ASP A 75 6.51 -1.79 9.28
CA ASP A 75 6.55 -2.68 8.10
C ASP A 75 5.79 -2.10 6.89
N LEU A 76 4.71 -1.36 7.15
CA LEU A 76 3.76 -0.88 6.14
C LEU A 76 4.44 -0.17 4.96
N PRO A 77 5.33 0.82 5.15
CA PRO A 77 5.99 1.54 4.04
C PRO A 77 6.90 0.67 3.15
N TYR A 78 7.19 -0.55 3.56
CA TYR A 78 8.13 -1.46 2.91
C TYR A 78 7.45 -2.70 2.31
N LEU A 79 6.13 -2.86 2.49
CA LEU A 79 5.37 -3.94 1.86
C LEU A 79 5.57 -3.95 0.34
N LYS A 80 5.76 -5.16 -0.19
CA LYS A 80 6.02 -5.37 -1.62
C LYS A 80 4.71 -5.40 -2.40
N CYS A 81 4.54 -4.40 -3.25
CA CYS A 81 3.41 -4.29 -4.18
C CYS A 81 3.96 -4.20 -5.61
N PRO A 82 4.35 -5.33 -6.23
CA PRO A 82 4.91 -5.33 -7.57
C PRO A 82 3.87 -4.88 -8.61
N LEU A 83 4.35 -4.19 -9.64
CA LEU A 83 3.50 -3.81 -10.78
C LEU A 83 3.00 -5.06 -11.52
N HIS A 84 1.89 -4.90 -12.25
CA HIS A 84 1.29 -5.96 -13.08
C HIS A 84 0.95 -7.25 -12.32
N THR A 85 0.66 -7.13 -11.02
CA THR A 85 0.34 -8.27 -10.16
C THR A 85 -1.00 -8.03 -9.48
N VAL A 86 -1.91 -9.00 -9.55
CA VAL A 86 -3.12 -9.03 -8.72
C VAL A 86 -2.75 -9.63 -7.39
N LEU A 87 -3.13 -8.94 -6.32
CA LEU A 87 -3.03 -9.43 -4.95
C LEU A 87 -4.43 -9.82 -4.50
N LYS A 88 -4.67 -11.13 -4.44
CA LYS A 88 -5.94 -11.69 -3.97
C LYS A 88 -5.86 -11.93 -2.46
N LEU A 89 -6.74 -11.27 -1.72
CA LEU A 89 -7.00 -11.53 -0.32
C LEU A 89 -8.19 -12.48 -0.19
N SER A 90 -8.01 -13.57 0.56
CA SER A 90 -9.07 -14.53 0.86
C SER A 90 -9.21 -14.75 2.36
N PRO A 91 -10.45 -14.74 2.88
CA PRO A 91 -10.71 -14.94 4.29
C PRO A 91 -10.36 -16.39 4.66
N VAL A 92 -9.76 -16.56 5.83
CA VAL A 92 -9.54 -17.87 6.44
C VAL A 92 -9.98 -17.80 7.90
N ALA A 93 -10.12 -18.95 8.57
CA ALA A 93 -10.62 -19.00 9.95
C ALA A 93 -9.87 -18.07 10.93
N TYR A 94 -8.57 -17.82 10.69
CA TYR A 94 -7.74 -16.91 11.47
C TYR A 94 -6.99 -15.92 10.56
N GLY A 95 -7.70 -14.93 10.03
CA GLY A 95 -7.12 -13.83 9.26
C GLY A 95 -7.36 -13.92 7.76
N LYS A 96 -6.41 -13.41 6.95
CA LYS A 96 -6.49 -13.42 5.49
C LYS A 96 -5.24 -14.01 4.86
N THR A 97 -5.43 -14.75 3.78
CA THR A 97 -4.33 -15.25 2.96
C THR A 97 -4.12 -14.35 1.75
N LEU A 98 -2.85 -14.08 1.41
CA LEU A 98 -2.46 -13.29 0.25
C LEU A 98 -1.96 -14.23 -0.86
N ARG A 99 -2.55 -14.14 -2.05
CA ARG A 99 -2.08 -14.83 -3.25
C ARG A 99 -1.75 -13.81 -4.33
N SER A 100 -0.53 -13.87 -4.86
CA SER A 100 -0.12 -13.08 -6.03
C SER A 100 -0.44 -13.81 -7.33
N LEU A 101 -1.08 -13.13 -8.27
CA LEU A 101 -1.26 -13.57 -9.64
C LEU A 101 -0.59 -12.56 -10.57
N ASP A 102 0.44 -13.02 -11.26
CA ASP A 102 1.19 -12.21 -12.21
C ASP A 102 0.42 -12.08 -13.53
N LEU A 103 0.14 -10.85 -13.94
CA LEU A 103 -0.58 -10.55 -15.16
C LEU A 103 0.33 -10.29 -16.36
N ARG A 104 1.65 -10.53 -16.30
CA ARG A 104 2.55 -10.33 -17.46
C ARG A 104 2.16 -11.12 -18.73
N GLN A 105 1.18 -12.02 -18.65
CA GLN A 105 0.55 -12.67 -19.82
C GLN A 105 -0.61 -11.88 -20.47
N ASN A 106 -1.17 -10.86 -19.80
CA ASN A 106 -2.25 -9.99 -20.29
C ASN A 106 -1.90 -8.52 -20.00
N LYS A 107 -1.84 -7.67 -21.04
CA LYS A 107 -1.44 -6.24 -20.99
C LYS A 107 -2.38 -5.35 -20.13
N LEU A 108 -2.47 -5.59 -18.83
CA LEU A 108 -3.19 -4.77 -17.85
C LEU A 108 -2.18 -4.15 -16.87
N THR A 109 -2.15 -2.82 -16.84
CA THR A 109 -1.21 -1.98 -16.09
C THR A 109 -1.75 -1.67 -14.69
N ILE A 110 -2.30 -2.66 -13.98
CA ILE A 110 -3.05 -2.37 -12.76
C ILE A 110 -2.76 -3.40 -11.68
N THR A 111 -2.29 -2.91 -10.53
CA THR A 111 -2.20 -3.70 -9.30
C THR A 111 -3.59 -3.74 -8.68
N LEU A 112 -4.17 -4.93 -8.62
CA LEU A 112 -5.56 -5.16 -8.27
C LEU A 112 -5.60 -5.83 -6.89
N CYS A 113 -6.22 -5.22 -5.89
CA CYS A 113 -6.53 -5.90 -4.64
C CYS A 113 -7.94 -6.50 -4.78
N TYR A 114 -8.02 -7.82 -4.90
CA TYR A 114 -9.31 -8.50 -4.79
C TYR A 114 -9.52 -8.85 -3.33
N VAL A 115 -10.46 -8.16 -2.69
CA VAL A 115 -10.90 -8.49 -1.34
C VAL A 115 -12.10 -9.42 -1.50
N HIS A 116 -11.92 -10.68 -1.12
CA HIS A 116 -13.05 -11.53 -0.74
C HIS A 116 -13.14 -11.44 0.79
N ILE A 117 -14.33 -11.19 1.30
CA ILE A 117 -14.68 -11.37 2.71
C ILE A 117 -15.59 -12.57 2.84
#